data_AF-A0A0E0E4M2-F1
#
_entry.id   AF-A0A0E0E4M2-F1
#
_cell.length_a   1.000
_cell.length_b   1.000
_cell.length_c   1.000
_cell.angle_alpha   90.00
_cell.angle_beta   90.00
_cell.angle_gamma   90.00
#
_symmetry.space_group_name_H-M   'P 1'
#
loop_
_entity.id
_entity.type
_entity.pdbx_description
1 polymer ?
#
loop_
_entity_poly.entity_id
_entity_poly.type
_entity_poly.pdbx_seq_one_letter_code
_entity_poly.pdbx_strand_id
1 'polypeptide(L)'
;MSSYMEAAAARAAEAKTEGLLRGACALLAAAAALLVGLNTQTETVLFIRKKATVKDVQALWVLAMAAAAAAGYHLLQLLRCFYLSRFADGKPCRHRRAIAWLCFLLDKGCAYMTFATTVAAAQACVVALYGTHALQWTKLCNIYTRFCEQVAGSLVCGMLAAVGTALLSVVSARNLFRLYPSMLSPPPSSFVG
;
A
#
# COMPACT_ATOMS: atom_id res chain seq x y z
N MET A 1 -16.57 -12.66 -33.68
CA MET A 1 -17.20 -13.09 -32.41
C MET A 1 -16.19 -13.72 -31.45
N SER A 2 -15.40 -14.71 -31.89
CA SER A 2 -14.36 -15.38 -31.07
C SER A 2 -13.32 -14.41 -30.48
N SER A 3 -12.75 -13.50 -31.28
CA SER A 3 -11.78 -12.49 -30.81
C SER A 3 -12.34 -11.50 -29.78
N TYR A 4 -13.63 -11.17 -29.86
CA TYR A 4 -14.30 -10.28 -28.90
C TYR A 4 -14.57 -11.00 -27.57
N MET A 5 -14.94 -12.29 -27.61
CA MET A 5 -15.11 -13.11 -26.40
C MET A 5 -13.78 -13.33 -25.68
N GLU A 6 -12.70 -13.63 -26.40
CA GLU A 6 -11.35 -13.76 -25.83
C GLU A 6 -10.90 -12.45 -25.16
N ALA A 7 -11.12 -11.31 -25.83
CA ALA A 7 -10.78 -10.00 -25.28
C ALA A 7 -11.67 -9.59 -24.08
N ALA A 8 -12.89 -10.12 -23.96
CA ALA A 8 -13.74 -9.92 -22.80
C ALA A 8 -13.29 -10.80 -21.61
N ALA A 9 -12.96 -12.07 -21.87
CA ALA A 9 -12.45 -12.99 -20.86
C ALA A 9 -11.10 -12.53 -20.27
N ALA A 10 -10.19 -12.04 -21.12
CA ALA A 10 -8.92 -11.46 -20.68
C ALA A 10 -9.13 -10.23 -19.78
N ARG A 11 -10.07 -9.34 -20.10
CA ARG A 11 -10.37 -8.17 -19.25
C ARG A 11 -11.01 -8.55 -17.92
N ALA A 12 -11.85 -9.57 -17.90
CA ALA A 12 -12.43 -10.10 -16.67
C ALA A 12 -11.34 -10.73 -15.77
N ALA A 13 -10.37 -11.43 -16.37
CA ALA A 13 -9.21 -11.95 -15.66
C ALA A 13 -8.33 -10.82 -15.09
N GLU A 14 -7.99 -9.80 -15.89
CA GLU A 14 -7.24 -8.62 -15.45
C GLU A 14 -7.92 -7.93 -14.24
N ALA A 15 -9.24 -7.75 -14.28
CA ALA A 15 -9.99 -7.14 -13.17
C ALA A 15 -9.99 -8.00 -11.89
N LYS A 16 -10.08 -9.34 -12.03
CA LYS A 16 -9.95 -10.27 -10.89
C LYS A 16 -8.55 -10.20 -10.29
N THR A 17 -7.52 -10.19 -11.12
CA THR A 17 -6.12 -10.08 -10.68
C THR A 17 -5.86 -8.74 -9.97
N GLU A 18 -6.37 -7.63 -10.50
CA GLU A 18 -6.27 -6.30 -9.86
C GLU A 18 -6.95 -6.31 -8.48
N GLY A 19 -8.14 -6.90 -8.37
CA GLY A 19 -8.86 -7.05 -7.11
C GLY A 19 -8.10 -7.89 -6.08
N LEU A 20 -7.59 -9.06 -6.49
CA LEU A 20 -6.76 -9.93 -5.66
C LEU A 20 -5.49 -9.21 -5.17
N LEU A 21 -4.83 -8.48 -6.06
CA LEU A 21 -3.62 -7.73 -5.72
C LEU A 21 -3.91 -6.61 -4.72
N ARG A 22 -5.02 -5.87 -4.88
CA ARG A 22 -5.47 -4.88 -3.88
C ARG A 22 -5.78 -5.52 -2.53
N GLY A 23 -6.47 -6.66 -2.53
CA GLY A 23 -6.75 -7.41 -1.31
C GLY A 23 -5.47 -7.86 -0.61
N ALA A 24 -4.52 -8.43 -1.35
CA ALA A 24 -3.22 -8.83 -0.82
C ALA A 24 -2.43 -7.65 -0.26
N CYS A 25 -2.38 -6.51 -0.96
CA CYS A 25 -1.73 -5.29 -0.47
C CYS A 25 -2.37 -4.77 0.82
N ALA A 26 -3.71 -4.76 0.88
CA ALA A 26 -4.43 -4.34 2.08
C ALA A 26 -4.13 -5.25 3.27
N LEU A 27 -4.11 -6.57 3.06
CA LEU A 27 -3.79 -7.55 4.10
C LEU A 27 -2.34 -7.43 4.58
N LEU A 28 -1.38 -7.31 3.65
CA LEU A 28 0.04 -7.13 3.99
C LEU A 28 0.28 -5.82 4.74
N ALA A 29 -0.33 -4.72 4.30
CA ALA A 29 -0.21 -3.43 4.97
C ALA A 29 -0.89 -3.43 6.34
N ALA A 30 -2.07 -4.06 6.47
CA ALA A 30 -2.73 -4.25 7.76
C ALA A 30 -1.90 -5.14 8.70
N ALA A 31 -1.32 -6.23 8.20
CA ALA A 31 -0.43 -7.09 8.96
C ALA A 31 0.81 -6.31 9.44
N ALA A 32 1.43 -5.49 8.58
CA ALA A 32 2.56 -4.64 8.96
C ALA A 32 2.18 -3.64 10.07
N ALA A 33 1.02 -2.99 9.93
CA ALA A 33 0.50 -2.05 10.92
C ALA A 33 0.14 -2.73 12.25
N LEU A 34 -0.49 -3.91 12.21
CA LEU A 34 -0.84 -4.70 13.39
C LEU A 34 0.39 -5.30 14.07
N LEU A 35 1.36 -5.81 13.32
CA LEU A 35 2.60 -6.34 13.90
C LEU A 35 3.39 -5.25 14.65
N VAL A 36 3.39 -4.00 14.17
CA VAL A 36 4.02 -2.89 14.90
C VAL A 36 3.10 -2.37 16.01
N GLY A 37 1.80 -2.25 15.73
CA GLY A 37 0.81 -1.69 16.64
C GLY A 37 0.49 -2.58 17.83
N LEU A 38 0.38 -3.90 17.64
CA LEU A 38 0.16 -4.88 18.72
C LEU A 38 1.44 -5.19 19.49
N ASN A 39 2.60 -4.93 18.88
CA ASN A 39 3.90 -4.96 19.55
C ASN A 39 4.16 -3.67 20.35
N THR A 40 3.12 -2.86 20.63
CA THR A 40 3.13 -1.86 21.69
C THR A 40 3.11 -2.54 23.06
N GLN A 41 4.12 -3.36 23.35
CA GLN A 41 4.35 -3.84 24.70
C GLN A 41 4.84 -2.67 25.55
N THR A 42 3.98 -2.21 26.45
CA THR A 42 4.37 -1.49 27.67
C THR A 42 5.02 -2.47 28.63
N GLU A 43 6.26 -2.88 28.39
CA GLU A 43 7.03 -3.67 29.36
C GLU A 43 8.07 -2.78 30.04
N THR A 44 7.81 -2.45 31.30
CA THR A 44 8.72 -1.79 32.24
C THR A 44 9.82 -2.77 32.63
N VAL A 45 11.00 -2.69 32.03
CA VAL A 45 12.11 -3.56 32.41
C VAL A 45 13.33 -2.75 32.83
N LEU A 46 13.60 -2.86 34.14
CA LEU A 46 14.76 -2.42 34.94
C LEU A 46 14.81 -0.97 35.43
N PHE A 47 14.09 -0.72 36.54
CA PHE A 47 14.37 0.15 37.73
C PHE A 47 14.93 1.58 37.56
N ILE A 48 15.18 2.00 36.33
CA ILE A 48 15.46 3.34 35.85
C ILE A 48 14.40 3.55 34.78
N ARG A 49 13.53 4.54 34.98
CA ARG A 49 12.43 4.89 34.08
C ARG A 49 12.98 5.39 32.73
N LYS A 50 13.54 4.51 31.91
CA LYS A 50 13.81 4.73 30.49
C LYS A 50 12.57 4.25 29.75
N LYS A 51 11.67 5.21 29.56
CA LYS A 51 10.42 5.05 28.83
C LYS A 51 10.73 4.89 27.34
N ALA A 52 11.22 3.72 26.91
CA ALA A 52 11.30 3.33 25.50
C ALA A 52 9.89 3.12 24.96
N THR A 53 9.15 4.22 24.91
CA THR A 53 7.83 4.31 24.30
C THR A 53 8.02 4.00 22.82
N VAL A 54 6.99 3.53 22.14
CA VAL A 54 6.90 3.49 20.66
C VAL A 54 7.10 4.89 20.01
N LYS A 55 7.39 5.93 20.80
CA LYS A 55 7.93 7.24 20.41
C LYS A 55 9.47 7.30 20.27
N ASP A 56 10.25 6.33 20.74
CA ASP A 56 11.73 6.38 20.71
C ASP A 56 12.33 5.90 19.38
N VAL A 57 11.53 5.27 18.51
CA VAL A 57 11.87 5.10 17.10
C VAL A 57 10.72 5.66 16.29
N GLN A 58 10.68 7.00 16.14
CA GLN A 58 9.68 7.72 15.35
C GLN A 58 9.41 7.04 13.99
N ALA A 59 10.42 6.42 13.39
CA ALA A 59 10.31 5.64 12.16
C ALA A 59 9.31 4.46 12.22
N LEU A 60 9.25 3.71 13.33
CA LEU A 60 8.31 2.58 13.47
C LEU A 60 6.86 3.06 13.62
N TRP A 61 6.64 4.14 14.37
CA TRP A 61 5.31 4.74 14.48
C TRP A 61 4.83 5.30 13.14
N VAL A 62 5.70 6.00 12.42
CA VAL A 62 5.42 6.50 11.08
C VAL A 62 5.13 5.35 10.11
N LEU A 63 5.89 4.25 10.16
CA LEU A 63 5.61 3.03 9.39
C LEU A 63 4.22 2.47 9.69
N ALA A 64 3.84 2.35 10.96
CA ALA A 64 2.53 1.82 11.33
C ALA A 64 1.37 2.68 10.80
N MET A 65 1.49 4.01 10.94
CA MET A 65 0.47 4.94 10.44
C MET A 65 0.39 4.93 8.92
N ALA A 66 1.53 4.90 8.23
CA ALA A 66 1.60 4.80 6.77
C ALA A 66 1.00 3.48 6.25
N ALA A 67 1.34 2.36 6.89
CA ALA A 67 0.80 1.05 6.55
C ALA A 67 -0.72 0.96 6.79
N ALA A 68 -1.21 1.53 7.90
CA ALA A 68 -2.64 1.62 8.17
C ALA A 68 -3.39 2.47 7.13
N ALA A 69 -2.84 3.64 6.76
CA ALA A 69 -3.41 4.50 5.72
C ALA A 69 -3.45 3.79 4.35
N ALA A 70 -2.35 3.12 3.97
CA ALA A 70 -2.30 2.34 2.73
C ALA A 70 -3.31 1.18 2.74
N ALA A 71 -3.43 0.44 3.85
CA ALA A 71 -4.41 -0.63 4.00
C ALA A 71 -5.85 -0.11 3.84
N GLY A 72 -6.18 1.00 4.50
CA GLY A 72 -7.49 1.64 4.40
C GLY A 72 -7.81 2.09 2.97
N TYR A 73 -6.84 2.68 2.27
CA TYR A 73 -7.01 3.06 0.87
C TYR A 73 -7.28 1.86 -0.03
N HIS A 74 -6.47 0.80 0.05
CA HIS A 74 -6.64 -0.38 -0.80
C HIS A 74 -7.96 -1.11 -0.50
N LEU A 75 -8.39 -1.14 0.77
CA LEU A 75 -9.69 -1.69 1.15
C LEU A 75 -10.85 -0.85 0.59
N LEU A 76 -10.78 0.48 0.72
CA LEU A 76 -11.81 1.38 0.19
C LEU A 76 -11.92 1.26 -1.34
N GLN A 77 -10.78 1.14 -2.02
CA GLN A 77 -10.75 0.96 -3.46
C GLN A 77 -11.29 -0.41 -3.89
N LEU A 78 -11.01 -1.48 -3.13
CA LEU A 78 -11.58 -2.80 -3.35
C LEU A 78 -13.12 -2.77 -3.19
N LEU A 79 -13.61 -2.14 -2.12
CA LEU A 79 -15.04 -1.95 -1.87
C LEU A 79 -15.68 -1.15 -3.00
N ARG A 80 -15.06 -0.04 -3.41
CA ARG A 80 -15.54 0.77 -4.54
C ARG A 80 -15.66 -0.06 -5.81
N CYS A 81 -14.66 -0.89 -6.15
CA CYS A 81 -14.74 -1.81 -7.29
C CYS A 81 -15.90 -2.80 -7.14
N PHE A 82 -16.10 -3.37 -5.95
CA PHE A 82 -17.18 -4.32 -5.69
C PHE A 82 -18.57 -3.67 -5.79
N TYR A 83 -18.78 -2.53 -5.13
CA TYR A 83 -20.03 -1.76 -5.19
C TYR A 83 -20.33 -1.26 -6.61
N LEU A 84 -19.36 -0.67 -7.31
CA LEU A 84 -19.59 -0.22 -8.68
C LEU A 84 -19.86 -1.39 -9.63
N SER A 85 -19.20 -2.54 -9.45
CA SER A 85 -19.49 -3.73 -10.27
C SER A 85 -20.90 -4.29 -10.06
N ARG A 86 -21.49 -4.09 -8.87
CA ARG A 86 -22.82 -4.55 -8.50
C ARG A 86 -23.95 -3.59 -8.86
N PHE A 87 -23.66 -2.28 -8.88
CA PHE A 87 -24.69 -1.24 -8.96
C PHE A 87 -24.56 -0.28 -10.16
N ALA A 88 -23.50 -0.37 -10.98
CA ALA A 88 -23.34 0.53 -12.12
C ALA A 88 -24.05 0.00 -13.38
N ASP A 89 -25.29 0.43 -13.58
CA ASP A 89 -25.96 0.40 -14.88
C ASP A 89 -25.31 1.41 -15.85
N GLY A 90 -24.41 0.91 -16.69
CA GLY A 90 -24.25 1.30 -18.09
C GLY A 90 -23.93 2.75 -18.50
N LYS A 91 -23.77 3.74 -17.59
CA LYS A 91 -23.53 5.15 -18.00
C LYS A 91 -22.06 5.56 -17.78
N PRO A 92 -21.30 5.89 -18.85
CA PRO A 92 -19.94 6.39 -18.70
C PRO A 92 -19.96 7.83 -18.19
N CYS A 93 -19.86 8.00 -16.86
CA CYS A 93 -19.77 9.33 -16.26
C CYS A 93 -18.48 10.03 -16.69
N ARG A 94 -18.57 11.30 -17.11
CA ARG A 94 -17.46 12.25 -17.34
C ARG A 94 -16.41 12.25 -16.21
N HIS A 95 -16.83 11.88 -15.00
CA HIS A 95 -16.00 11.74 -13.81
C HIS A 95 -14.98 10.57 -13.86
N ARG A 96 -15.11 9.62 -14.80
CA ARG A 96 -14.22 8.46 -14.94
C ARG A 96 -12.75 8.84 -15.16
N ARG A 97 -12.48 9.96 -15.83
CA ARG A 97 -11.11 10.46 -16.10
C ARG A 97 -10.45 11.02 -14.84
N ALA A 98 -11.15 11.90 -14.12
CA ALA A 98 -10.66 12.48 -12.88
C ALA A 98 -10.43 11.39 -11.81
N ILE A 99 -11.35 10.41 -11.74
CA ILE A 99 -11.20 9.25 -10.85
C ILE A 99 -9.96 8.41 -11.25
N ALA A 100 -9.74 8.15 -12.55
CA ALA A 100 -8.58 7.37 -12.99
C ALA A 100 -7.25 8.05 -12.63
N TRP A 101 -7.15 9.37 -12.81
CA TRP A 101 -5.99 10.16 -12.38
C TRP A 101 -5.81 10.13 -10.86
N LEU A 102 -6.89 10.29 -10.10
CA LEU A 102 -6.85 10.24 -8.64
C LEU A 102 -6.39 8.87 -8.14
N CYS A 103 -6.94 7.77 -8.67
CA CYS A 103 -6.51 6.42 -8.33
C CYS A 103 -5.03 6.19 -8.68
N PHE A 104 -4.58 6.66 -9.85
CA PHE A 104 -3.17 6.56 -10.24
C PHE A 104 -2.24 7.29 -9.27
N LEU A 105 -2.58 8.54 -8.90
CA LEU A 105 -1.81 9.33 -7.95
C LEU A 105 -1.79 8.71 -6.55
N LEU A 106 -2.93 8.19 -6.08
CA LEU A 106 -3.03 7.53 -4.77
C LEU A 106 -2.28 6.19 -4.76
N ASP A 107 -2.38 5.37 -5.82
CA ASP A 107 -1.64 4.12 -5.95
C ASP A 107 -0.13 4.37 -5.95
N LYS A 108 0.33 5.39 -6.70
CA LYS A 108 1.72 5.85 -6.68
C LYS A 108 2.14 6.34 -5.30
N GLY A 109 1.33 7.20 -4.68
CA GLY A 109 1.58 7.76 -3.35
C GLY A 109 1.73 6.69 -2.29
N CYS A 110 0.85 5.68 -2.29
CA CYS A 110 0.93 4.54 -1.36
C CYS A 110 2.22 3.74 -1.57
N ALA A 111 2.63 3.51 -2.82
CA ALA A 111 3.88 2.79 -3.12
C ALA A 111 5.11 3.53 -2.58
N TYR A 112 5.22 4.84 -2.83
CA TYR A 112 6.35 5.63 -2.30
C TYR A 112 6.32 5.72 -0.79
N MET A 113 5.15 5.96 -0.19
CA MET A 113 4.99 6.09 1.25
C MET A 113 5.36 4.80 1.98
N THR A 114 4.80 3.66 1.55
CA THR A 114 5.09 2.35 2.17
C THR A 114 6.56 1.96 1.99
N PHE A 115 7.14 2.18 0.81
CA PHE A 115 8.57 1.94 0.61
C PHE A 115 9.45 2.81 1.51
N ALA A 116 9.25 4.13 1.48
CA ALA A 116 10.08 5.07 2.23
C ALA A 116 10.02 4.82 3.74
N THR A 117 8.82 4.62 4.28
CA THR A 117 8.64 4.35 5.71
C THR A 117 9.19 3.00 6.12
N THR A 118 9.06 1.97 5.28
CA THR A 118 9.63 0.64 5.57
C THR A 118 11.16 0.68 5.56
N VAL A 119 11.76 1.36 4.59
CA VAL A 119 13.23 1.53 4.51
C VAL A 119 13.75 2.36 5.69
N ALA A 120 13.08 3.46 6.05
CA ALA A 120 13.45 4.26 7.21
C ALA A 120 13.38 3.46 8.52
N ALA A 121 12.33 2.65 8.69
CA ALA A 121 12.22 1.75 9.83
C ALA A 121 13.31 0.68 9.81
N ALA A 122 13.61 0.08 8.65
CA ALA A 122 14.68 -0.91 8.51
C ALA A 122 16.05 -0.33 8.87
N GLN A 123 16.36 0.90 8.43
CA GLN A 123 17.58 1.61 8.81
C GLN A 123 17.67 1.82 10.33
N ALA A 124 16.57 2.25 10.95
CA ALA A 124 16.53 2.41 12.41
C ALA A 124 16.74 1.07 13.14
N CYS A 125 16.17 -0.03 12.63
CA CYS A 125 16.37 -1.37 13.16
C CYS A 125 17.82 -1.86 13.00
N VAL A 126 18.47 -1.56 11.87
CA VAL A 126 19.90 -1.87 11.65
C VAL A 126 20.76 -1.19 12.71
N VAL A 127 20.53 0.10 12.98
CA VAL A 127 21.25 0.83 14.04
C VAL A 127 21.02 0.16 15.42
N ALA A 128 19.80 -0.28 15.70
CA ALA A 128 19.47 -0.99 16.94
C ALA A 128 20.07 -2.41 17.05
N LEU A 129 20.29 -3.09 15.93
CA LEU A 129 20.86 -4.44 15.85
C LEU A 129 22.37 -4.46 16.08
N TYR A 130 23.10 -3.57 15.40
CA TYR A 130 24.56 -3.55 15.49
C TYR A 130 25.05 -2.91 16.79
N GLY A 131 24.27 -1.99 17.38
CA GLY A 131 24.71 -1.18 18.49
C GLY A 131 25.83 -0.23 18.06
N THR A 132 25.99 0.89 18.75
CA THR A 132 27.13 1.76 18.53
C THR A 132 27.91 1.89 19.82
N HIS A 133 29.18 1.49 19.79
CA HIS A 133 30.08 1.60 20.94
C HIS A 133 30.19 3.05 21.43
N ALA A 134 30.07 4.02 20.52
CA ALA A 134 30.04 5.45 20.82
C ALA A 134 28.84 5.89 21.69
N LEU A 135 27.72 5.14 21.67
CA LEU A 135 26.52 5.42 22.47
C LEU A 135 26.33 4.46 23.66
N GLN A 136 27.32 3.59 23.96
CA GLN A 136 27.21 2.53 24.98
C GLN A 136 25.99 1.60 24.79
N TRP A 137 25.49 1.45 23.56
CA TRP A 137 24.24 0.74 23.30
C TRP A 137 24.49 -0.75 23.05
N THR A 138 23.99 -1.61 23.93
CA THR A 138 24.04 -3.08 23.78
C THR A 138 23.00 -3.58 22.76
N LYS A 139 23.30 -4.69 22.05
CA LYS A 139 22.41 -5.28 21.03
C LYS A 139 21.01 -5.55 21.59
N LEU A 140 20.00 -4.85 21.06
CA LEU A 140 18.64 -4.91 21.60
C LEU A 140 17.95 -6.26 21.34
N CYS A 141 18.21 -6.87 20.18
CA CYS A 141 17.60 -8.15 19.80
C CYS A 141 18.16 -9.37 20.55
N ASN A 142 19.25 -9.23 21.31
CA ASN A 142 19.71 -10.30 22.20
C ASN A 142 18.88 -10.34 23.50
N ILE A 143 18.27 -9.21 23.88
CA ILE A 143 17.46 -9.06 25.10
C ILE A 143 15.97 -9.24 24.77
N TYR A 144 15.51 -8.66 23.65
CA TYR A 144 14.09 -8.65 23.25
C TYR A 144 13.87 -9.37 21.90
N THR A 145 14.11 -10.68 21.89
CA THR A 145 14.00 -11.52 20.68
C THR A 145 12.61 -11.47 20.04
N ARG A 146 11.54 -11.60 20.84
CA ARG A 146 10.15 -11.57 20.36
C ARG A 146 9.75 -10.26 19.70
N PHE A 147 10.18 -9.12 20.27
CA PHE A 147 9.94 -7.80 19.71
C PHE A 147 10.63 -7.66 18.35
N CYS A 148 11.90 -8.10 18.26
CA CYS A 148 12.65 -8.05 17.02
C CYS A 148 12.08 -8.95 15.93
N GLU A 149 11.60 -10.14 16.27
CA GLU A 149 10.94 -11.04 15.31
C GLU A 149 9.65 -10.41 14.75
N GLN A 150 8.83 -9.79 15.60
CA GLN A 150 7.61 -9.11 15.16
C GLN A 150 7.90 -7.87 14.30
N VAL A 151 8.90 -7.07 14.66
CA VAL A 151 9.32 -5.92 13.86
C VAL A 151 9.89 -6.38 12.51
N ALA A 152 10.72 -7.42 12.50
CA ALA A 152 11.23 -8.01 11.26
C ALA A 152 10.09 -8.51 10.36
N GLY A 153 9.09 -9.19 10.93
CA GLY A 153 7.88 -9.58 10.22
C GLY A 153 7.14 -8.39 9.62
N SER A 154 6.99 -7.30 10.37
CA SER A 154 6.36 -6.07 9.86
C SER A 154 7.14 -5.45 8.70
N LEU A 155 8.48 -5.40 8.77
CA LEU A 155 9.31 -4.89 7.69
C LEU A 155 9.16 -5.73 6.42
N VAL A 156 9.13 -7.06 6.54
CA VAL A 156 8.90 -7.96 5.41
C VAL A 156 7.51 -7.72 4.81
N CYS A 157 6.46 -7.66 5.63
CA CYS A 157 5.11 -7.36 5.18
C CYS A 157 5.02 -5.97 4.49
N GLY A 158 5.66 -4.95 5.07
CA GLY A 158 5.72 -3.59 4.53
C GLY A 158 6.43 -3.52 3.18
N MET A 159 7.54 -4.25 3.01
CA MET A 159 8.25 -4.33 1.73
C MET A 159 7.43 -5.05 0.66
N LEU A 160 6.79 -6.17 1.01
CA LEU A 160 5.90 -6.88 0.08
C LEU A 160 4.70 -6.02 -0.32
N ALA A 161 4.12 -5.26 0.63
CA ALA A 161 3.09 -4.28 0.34
C ALA A 161 3.60 -3.18 -0.60
N ALA A 162 4.81 -2.64 -0.39
CA ALA A 162 5.41 -1.64 -1.26
C ALA A 162 5.59 -2.15 -2.70
N VAL A 163 6.03 -3.39 -2.88
CA VAL A 163 6.14 -4.02 -4.21
C VAL A 163 4.76 -4.20 -4.85
N GLY A 164 3.78 -4.71 -4.10
CA GLY A 164 2.42 -4.92 -4.61
C GLY A 164 1.74 -3.61 -5.03
N THR A 165 1.91 -2.55 -4.23
CA THR A 165 1.38 -1.22 -4.54
C THR A 165 2.09 -0.55 -5.71
N ALA A 166 3.39 -0.80 -5.88
CA ALA A 166 4.13 -0.38 -7.08
C ALA A 166 3.57 -1.06 -8.34
N LEU A 167 3.27 -2.36 -8.30
CA LEU A 167 2.62 -3.08 -9.39
C LEU A 167 1.22 -2.53 -9.70
N LEU A 168 0.43 -2.24 -8.66
CA LEU A 168 -0.87 -1.58 -8.82
C LEU A 168 -0.72 -0.21 -9.50
N SER A 169 0.32 0.56 -9.16
CA SER A 169 0.57 1.85 -9.81
C SER A 169 0.83 1.72 -11.31
N VAL A 170 1.49 0.64 -11.76
CA VAL A 170 1.73 0.35 -13.18
C VAL A 170 0.42 -0.03 -13.86
N VAL A 171 -0.39 -0.89 -13.25
CA VAL A 171 -1.71 -1.27 -13.78
C VAL A 171 -2.62 -0.03 -13.91
N SER A 172 -2.64 0.81 -12.88
CA SER A 172 -3.39 2.06 -12.84
C SER A 172 -2.95 3.03 -13.94
N ALA A 173 -1.64 3.16 -14.18
CA ALA A 173 -1.08 3.94 -15.31
C ALA A 173 -1.53 3.37 -16.66
N ARG A 174 -1.45 2.04 -16.86
CA ARG A 174 -1.89 1.39 -18.10
C ARG A 174 -3.37 1.66 -18.38
N ASN A 175 -4.21 1.56 -17.34
CA ASN A 175 -5.64 1.86 -17.43
C ASN A 175 -5.88 3.34 -17.77
N LEU A 176 -5.11 4.25 -17.17
CA LEU A 176 -5.18 5.69 -17.44
C LEU A 176 -4.80 6.02 -18.90
N PHE A 177 -3.67 5.51 -19.39
CA PHE A 177 -3.20 5.78 -20.75
C PHE A 177 -4.11 5.16 -21.82
N ARG A 178 -4.72 4.00 -21.55
CA ARG A 178 -5.74 3.40 -22.44
C ARG A 178 -6.99 4.27 -22.60
N LEU A 179 -7.27 5.20 -21.68
CA LEU A 179 -8.38 6.15 -21.81
C LEU A 179 -8.04 7.35 -22.72
N TYR A 180 -6.77 7.60 -23.01
CA TYR A 180 -6.32 8.73 -23.82
C TYR A 180 -6.70 8.67 -25.32
N PRO A 181 -6.62 7.52 -26.04
CA PRO A 181 -7.07 7.45 -27.45
C PRO A 181 -8.56 7.79 -27.61
N SER A 182 -9.41 7.48 -26.61
CA SER A 182 -10.80 7.94 -26.57
C SER A 182 -10.99 9.43 -26.22
N MET A 183 -9.91 10.17 -25.95
CA MET A 183 -9.92 11.62 -25.75
C MET A 183 -9.57 12.42 -27.01
N LEU A 184 -8.89 11.81 -27.98
CA LEU A 184 -8.45 12.49 -29.22
C LEU A 184 -9.48 12.41 -30.36
N SER A 185 -10.54 11.61 -30.20
CA SER A 185 -11.65 11.60 -31.14
C SER A 185 -12.40 12.94 -31.05
N PRO A 186 -12.38 13.79 -32.10
CA PRO A 186 -13.22 14.97 -32.12
C PRO A 186 -14.69 14.54 -32.00
N PRO A 187 -15.58 15.36 -31.40
CA PRO A 187 -17.01 15.10 -31.50
C PRO A 187 -17.37 14.98 -32.98
N PRO A 188 -18.26 14.05 -33.38
CA PRO A 188 -18.74 14.02 -34.75
C PRO A 188 -19.27 15.41 -35.08
N SER A 189 -18.65 16.06 -36.07
CA SER A 189 -19.15 17.30 -36.63
C SER A 189 -20.57 17.02 -37.08
N SER A 190 -21.56 17.49 -36.32
CA SER A 190 -22.93 17.59 -36.78
C SER A 190 -22.89 18.40 -38.07
N PHE A 191 -23.06 17.70 -39.19
CA PHE A 191 -23.17 18.24 -40.53
C PHE A 191 -24.32 19.26 -40.51
N VAL A 192 -23.99 20.54 -40.54
CA VAL A 192 -24.98 21.60 -40.85
C VAL A 192 -25.07 21.60 -42.36
N GLY A 193 -26.12 20.95 -42.87
CA GLY A 193 -26.63 21.10 -44.22
C GLY A 193 -27.98 21.79 -44.14
#